data_AF-A0A661NAS2-F1
#
_entry.id   AF-A0A661NAS2-F1
#
_cell.length_a   1.000
_cell.length_b   1.000
_cell.length_c   1.000
_cell.angle_alpha   90.00
_cell.angle_beta   90.00
_cell.angle_gamma   90.00
#
_symmetry.space_group_name_H-M   'P 1'
#
loop_
_entity.id
_entity.type
_entity.pdbx_description
1 polymer ?
#
loop_
_entity_poly.entity_id
_entity_poly.type
_entity_poly.pdbx_seq_one_letter_code
_entity_poly.pdbx_strand_id
1 'polypeptide(L)' 'MSDTYNNVPMSDAMAARAAKEEAFWTGPRLIVLSFVTLALAFALLWSMAEGIIGPTQHNNANFGHEQHMLQPGGGPLD' A
#
# COMPACT_ATOMS: atom_id res chain seq x y z
N MET A 1 -14.63 16.53 33.30
CA MET A 1 -13.62 17.29 32.55
C MET A 1 -14.26 18.57 32.10
N SER A 2 -13.65 19.72 32.38
CA SER A 2 -14.18 21.03 31.99
C SER A 2 -14.26 21.09 30.46
N ASP A 3 -15.46 21.25 29.93
CA ASP A 3 -15.69 21.74 28.57
C ASP A 3 -15.19 23.19 28.51
N THR A 4 -13.87 23.35 28.53
CA THR A 4 -13.21 24.60 28.25
C THR A 4 -13.30 24.78 26.74
N TYR A 5 -14.48 25.19 26.27
CA TYR A 5 -14.58 25.88 24.99
C TYR A 5 -13.64 27.07 25.08
N ASN A 6 -12.48 26.93 24.44
CA ASN A 6 -11.54 28.00 24.30
C ASN A 6 -12.18 29.02 23.35
N ASN A 7 -12.95 29.95 23.92
CA ASN A 7 -13.60 31.04 23.21
C ASN A 7 -12.56 32.09 22.77
N VAL A 8 -11.42 31.65 22.21
CA VAL A 8 -10.50 32.59 21.56
C VAL A 8 -11.29 33.15 20.38
N PRO A 9 -11.55 34.47 20.35
CA PRO A 9 -12.26 35.08 19.24
C PRO A 9 -11.46 34.78 17.97
N MET A 10 -12.06 33.98 17.09
CA MET A 10 -11.50 33.71 15.77
C MET A 10 -11.48 35.04 15.02
N SER A 11 -10.30 35.54 14.67
CA SER A 11 -10.19 36.75 13.87
C SER A 11 -10.97 36.60 12.56
N ASP A 12 -11.58 37.68 12.06
CA ASP A 12 -12.40 37.66 10.84
C ASP A 12 -11.64 37.09 9.63
N ALA A 13 -10.32 37.30 9.58
CA ALA A 13 -9.44 36.73 8.56
C ALA A 13 -9.33 35.20 8.64
N MET A 14 -9.31 34.64 9.85
CA MET A 14 -9.27 33.19 10.08
C MET A 14 -10.64 32.56 9.82
N ALA A 15 -11.72 33.25 10.18
CA ALA A 15 -13.09 32.83 9.88
C ALA A 15 -13.35 32.74 8.36
N ALA A 16 -12.93 33.76 7.61
CA ALA A 16 -13.07 33.78 6.16
C ALA A 16 -12.23 32.69 5.45
N ARG A 17 -11.11 32.28 6.05
CA ARG A 17 -10.29 31.16 5.55
C ARG A 17 -10.95 29.82 5.84
N ALA A 18 -11.40 29.60 7.08
CA ALA A 18 -12.09 28.38 7.46
C ALA A 18 -13.35 28.14 6.60
N ALA A 19 -14.16 29.18 6.37
CA ALA A 19 -15.34 29.09 5.52
C ALA A 19 -15.02 28.71 4.06
N LYS A 20 -13.90 29.20 3.51
CA LYS A 20 -13.43 28.82 2.17
C LYS A 20 -12.95 27.37 2.14
N GLU A 21 -12.27 26.93 3.19
CA GLU A 21 -11.77 25.55 3.30
C GLU A 21 -12.92 24.55 3.49
N GLU A 22 -13.94 24.86 4.29
CA GLU A 22 -15.17 24.06 4.38
C GLU A 22 -15.91 23.99 3.05
N ALA A 23 -16.04 25.11 2.34
CA ALA A 23 -16.66 25.13 1.01
C ALA A 23 -15.86 24.32 -0.03
N PHE A 24 -14.53 24.26 0.14
CA PHE A 24 -13.66 23.52 -0.75
C PHE A 24 -13.65 22.02 -0.46
N TRP A 25 -13.63 21.61 0.81
CA TRP A 25 -13.57 20.21 1.23
C TRP A 25 -14.96 19.60 1.41
N THR A 26 -15.68 19.47 0.30
CA THR A 26 -16.98 18.81 0.29
C THR A 26 -16.83 17.29 0.44
N GLY A 27 -17.86 16.64 0.99
CA GLY A 27 -17.90 15.17 1.14
C GLY A 27 -17.47 14.39 -0.10
N PRO A 28 -17.99 14.71 -1.31
CA PRO A 28 -17.55 14.06 -2.55
C PRO A 28 -16.06 14.22 -2.85
N ARG A 29 -15.47 15.38 -2.59
CA ARG A 29 -14.03 15.62 -2.83
C ARG A 29 -13.16 14.82 -1.87
N LEU A 30 -13.59 14.69 -0.61
CA LEU A 30 -12.91 13.86 0.38
C LEU A 30 -12.96 12.37 0.00
N ILE A 31 -14.08 11.91 -0.56
CA ILE A 31 -14.21 10.54 -1.08
C ILE A 31 -13.27 10.31 -2.27
N VAL A 32 -13.22 11.25 -3.22
CA VAL A 32 -12.27 11.13 -4.35
C VAL A 32 -10.84 11.12 -3.85
N LEU A 33 -10.49 12.00 -2.91
CA LEU A 33 -9.16 12.05 -2.31
C LEU A 33 -8.80 10.70 -1.65
N SER A 34 -9.72 10.07 -0.92
CA SER A 34 -9.46 8.78 -0.26
C SER A 34 -9.23 7.65 -1.26
N PHE A 35 -9.96 7.61 -2.37
CA PHE A 35 -9.70 6.63 -3.43
C PHE A 35 -8.36 6.87 -4.15
N VAL A 36 -8.00 8.12 -4.40
CA VAL A 36 -6.71 8.47 -5.01
C VAL A 36 -5.55 8.04 -4.10
N THR A 37 -5.65 8.31 -2.80
CA THR A 37 -4.60 7.87 -1.85
C THR A 37 -4.52 6.36 -1.74
N LEU A 38 -5.67 5.66 -1.73
CA LEU A 38 -5.70 4.20 -1.76
C LEU A 38 -5.07 3.61 -3.03
N ALA A 39 -5.41 4.16 -4.20
CA ALA A 39 -4.85 3.73 -5.47
C ALA A 39 -3.33 3.92 -5.51
N LEU A 40 -2.82 5.05 -5.01
CA LEU A 40 -1.38 5.30 -4.91
C LEU A 40 -0.70 4.29 -3.98
N ALA A 41 -1.29 4.00 -2.82
CA ALA A 41 -0.76 3.01 -1.89
C ALA A 41 -0.69 1.62 -2.53
N PHE A 42 -1.75 1.20 -3.23
CA PHE A 42 -1.75 -0.08 -3.94
C PHE A 42 -0.74 -0.11 -5.10
N ALA A 43 -0.58 0.98 -5.85
CA ALA A 43 0.41 1.06 -6.92
C ALA A 43 1.84 0.94 -6.38
N LEU A 44 2.14 1.57 -5.24
CA LEU A 44 3.43 1.45 -4.57
C LEU A 44 3.66 0.03 -4.03
N LEU A 45 2.66 -0.56 -3.38
CA LEU A 45 2.74 -1.95 -2.92
C LEU A 45 2.95 -2.91 -4.09
N TRP A 46 2.23 -2.70 -5.21
CA TRP A 46 2.41 -3.48 -6.42
C TRP A 46 3.83 -3.36 -6.98
N SER A 47 4.34 -2.13 -7.12
CA SER A 47 5.70 -1.89 -7.62
C SER A 47 6.79 -2.50 -6.73
N MET A 48 6.57 -2.59 -5.42
CA MET A 48 7.51 -3.23 -4.49
C MET A 48 7.32 -4.76 -4.45
N ALA A 49 6.12 -5.25 -4.74
CA ALA A 49 5.81 -6.68 -4.80
C ALA A 49 6.24 -7.31 -6.13
N GLU A 50 6.28 -6.53 -7.22
CA GLU A 50 6.78 -6.95 -8.53
C GLU A 50 8.24 -7.40 -8.42
N GLY A 51 8.45 -8.73 -8.39
CA GLY A 51 9.76 -9.36 -8.29
C GLY A 51 10.14 -9.90 -6.90
N ILE A 52 9.44 -9.52 -5.82
CA ILE A 52 9.66 -10.06 -4.45
C ILE A 52 8.56 -11.03 -4.04
N ILE A 53 7.31 -10.74 -4.40
CA ILE A 53 6.11 -11.50 -3.99
C ILE A 53 5.36 -11.94 -5.25
N GLY A 54 5.95 -12.90 -5.96
CA GLY A 54 5.31 -13.75 -6.96
C GLY A 54 5.89 -15.15 -6.79
N PRO A 55 5.28 -16.23 -7.34
CA PRO A 55 5.91 -17.54 -7.29
C PRO A 55 7.33 -17.35 -7.78
N THR A 56 8.32 -17.62 -6.93
CA THR A 56 9.71 -17.68 -7.34
C THR A 56 9.69 -18.60 -8.53
N GLN A 57 9.82 -18.02 -9.73
CA GLN A 57 10.09 -18.81 -10.89
C GLN A 57 11.41 -19.46 -10.52
N HIS A 58 11.37 -20.72 -10.11
CA HIS A 58 12.47 -21.64 -10.34
C HIS A 58 12.56 -21.75 -11.87
N ASN A 59 12.92 -20.64 -12.52
CA ASN A 59 13.37 -20.62 -13.89
C ASN A 59 14.81 -21.10 -13.84
N ASN A 60 14.99 -22.36 -13.41
CA ASN A 60 16.12 -23.15 -13.83
C ASN A 60 15.81 -23.62 -15.26
N ALA A 61 15.64 -22.65 -16.17
CA ALA A 61 15.93 -22.86 -17.57
C ALA A 61 17.45 -23.03 -17.67
N ASN A 62 17.91 -24.27 -17.50
CA ASN A 62 19.16 -24.81 -18.03
C ASN A 62 20.43 -23.97 -17.84
N PHE A 63 20.74 -23.56 -16.61
CA PHE A 63 22.11 -23.14 -16.26
C PHE A 63 22.57 -23.92 -15.03
N GLY A 64 23.17 -25.08 -15.27
CA GLY A 64 23.65 -25.98 -14.24
C GLY A 64 22.75 -27.20 -14.12
N HIS A 65 23.07 -28.25 -14.88
CA HIS A 65 22.65 -29.59 -14.52
C HIS A 65 23.23 -29.90 -13.14
N GLU A 66 22.46 -29.64 -12.10
CA GLU A 66 22.67 -30.26 -10.81
C GLU A 66 22.42 -31.74 -11.05
N GLN A 67 23.52 -32.49 -11.20
CA GLN A 67 23.47 -33.94 -11.17
C GLN A 67 22.79 -34.29 -9.85
N HIS A 68 21.53 -34.70 -9.93
CA HIS A 68 20.89 -35.41 -8.84
C HIS A 68 21.80 -36.60 -8.55
N MET A 69 22.64 -36.48 -7.53
CA MET A 69 23.32 -37.64 -6.96
C MET A 69 22.20 -38.57 -6.57
N LEU A 70 22.13 -39.70 -7.29
CA LEU A 70 21.26 -40.81 -6.94
C LEU A 70 21.47 -41.07 -5.46
N GLN A 71 20.43 -40.85 -4.66
CA GLN A 71 20.44 -41.22 -3.26
C GLN A 71 20.82 -42.70 -3.20
N PRO A 72 21.95 -43.06 -2.58
CA PRO A 72 22.35 -44.46 -2.50
C PRO A 72 21.34 -45.16 -1.58
N GLY A 73 20.46 -45.96 -2.19
CA GLY A 73 19.45 -46.76 -1.46
C GLY A 73 18.03 -46.75 -2.02
N GLY A 74 17.72 -45.98 -3.06
CA GLY A 74 16.36 -45.94 -3.64
C GLY A 74 16.22 -46.72 -4.94
N GLY A 75 16.48 -48.03 -4.93
CA GLY A 75 16.23 -48.88 -6.11
C GLY A 75 14.74 -49.20 -6.28
N PRO A 76 14.21 -49.33 -7.52
CA PRO A 76 13.02 -50.13 -7.76
C PRO A 76 13.37 -51.60 -7.49
N LEU A 77 12.65 -52.23 -6.56
CA LEU A 77 12.48 -53.68 -6.58
C LEU A 77 11.53 -53.97 -7.75
N ASP A 78 11.98 -54.86 -8.61
CA ASP A 78 11.28 -55.68 -9.63
C ASP A 78 9.79 -55.36 -9.87
#